data_AF-A0A9P6PUG2-F1
#
_entry.id   AF-A0A9P6PUG2-F1
#
_cell.length_a   1.000
_cell.length_b   1.000
_cell.length_c   1.000
_cell.angle_alpha   90.00
_cell.angle_beta   90.00
_cell.angle_gamma   90.00
#
_symmetry.space_group_name_H-M   'P 1'
#
loop_
_entity.id
_entity.type
_entity.pdbx_description
1 polymer ?
#
loop_
_entity_poly.entity_id
_entity_poly.type
_entity_poly.pdbx_seq_one_letter_code
_entity_poly.pdbx_strand_id
1 'polypeptide(L)'
;MFDTWFHGLIILLGDGAINTLQDAIVLGNCIYDVVDTTPKNIAAAFQGYYDQRYPQAKQRVESSHVIATTIAGRDLSICLLQPDPELASSKILLQVVRISAQDRLPPWAVDHGTGRVASQKPYKRYVEEQAGKGIVV
;
A
#
# COMPACT_ATOMS: atom_id res chain seq x y z
N MET A 1 16.37 -1.13 1.72
CA MET A 1 15.39 -0.45 0.84
C MET A 1 16.03 0.83 0.34
N PHE A 2 15.82 1.21 -0.93
CA PHE A 2 16.37 2.44 -1.48
C PHE A 2 15.60 3.66 -0.95
N ASP A 3 16.30 4.73 -0.59
CA ASP A 3 15.69 5.97 -0.11
C ASP A 3 15.14 6.85 -1.24
N THR A 4 15.61 6.63 -2.47
CA THR A 4 15.18 7.36 -3.66
C THR A 4 14.35 6.45 -4.57
N TRP A 5 13.08 6.78 -4.77
CA TRP A 5 12.16 5.99 -5.62
C TRP A 5 11.85 6.65 -6.95
N PHE A 6 12.29 7.88 -7.17
CA PHE A 6 12.09 8.56 -8.44
C PHE A 6 13.22 9.55 -8.70
N HIS A 7 13.51 9.78 -9.97
CA HIS A 7 14.47 10.78 -10.43
C HIS A 7 14.03 11.32 -11.79
N GLY A 8 13.77 12.62 -11.86
CA GLY A 8 13.19 13.23 -13.06
C GLY A 8 11.83 12.59 -13.41
N LEU A 9 11.76 11.97 -14.59
CA LEU A 9 10.55 11.29 -15.10
C LEU A 9 10.59 9.77 -14.95
N ILE A 10 11.56 9.25 -14.18
CA ILE A 10 11.72 7.82 -13.93
C ILE A 10 11.27 7.52 -12.51
N ILE A 11 10.49 6.46 -12.36
CA ILE A 11 9.97 5.99 -11.08
C ILE A 11 10.25 4.50 -10.90
N LEU A 12 10.57 4.13 -9.66
CA LEU A 12 10.74 2.76 -9.20
C LEU A 12 9.41 2.31 -8.59
N LEU A 13 8.91 1.17 -9.05
CA LEU A 13 7.79 0.47 -8.43
C LEU A 13 8.32 -0.75 -7.67
N GLY A 14 7.61 -1.14 -6.61
CA GLY A 14 8.00 -2.28 -5.80
C GLY A 14 7.97 -3.61 -6.53
N ASP A 15 8.56 -4.61 -5.89
CA ASP A 15 8.59 -6.00 -6.30
C ASP A 15 7.46 -6.82 -5.64
N GLY A 16 6.94 -7.79 -6.39
CA GLY A 16 5.83 -8.66 -5.97
C GLY A 16 4.45 -8.07 -6.28
N ALA A 17 3.56 -8.93 -6.81
CA ALA A 17 2.30 -8.53 -7.43
C ALA A 17 1.46 -7.55 -6.60
N ILE A 18 1.29 -7.81 -5.29
CA ILE A 18 0.46 -6.97 -4.42
C ILE A 18 1.09 -5.58 -4.19
N ASN A 19 2.40 -5.52 -3.93
CA ASN A 19 3.08 -4.24 -3.69
C ASN A 19 3.10 -3.42 -4.99
N THR A 20 3.42 -4.05 -6.12
CA THR A 20 3.41 -3.39 -7.43
C THR A 20 2.02 -2.87 -7.79
N LEU A 21 0.94 -3.63 -7.53
CA LEU A 21 -0.44 -3.16 -7.76
C LEU A 21 -0.79 -1.97 -6.87
N GLN A 22 -0.45 -2.03 -5.58
CA GLN A 22 -0.67 -0.91 -4.67
C GLN A 22 0.12 0.33 -5.10
N ASP A 23 1.35 0.15 -5.60
CA ASP A 23 2.14 1.24 -6.14
C ASP A 23 1.50 1.86 -7.38
N ALA A 24 1.06 1.03 -8.32
CA ALA A 24 0.39 1.47 -9.54
C ALA A 24 -0.90 2.25 -9.26
N ILE A 25 -1.70 1.81 -8.28
CA ILE A 25 -2.95 2.50 -7.89
C ILE A 25 -2.63 3.89 -7.31
N VAL A 26 -1.73 3.97 -6.32
CA VAL A 26 -1.40 5.25 -5.68
C VAL A 26 -0.75 6.21 -6.69
N LEU A 27 0.15 5.70 -7.53
CA LEU A 27 0.75 6.48 -8.59
C LEU A 27 -0.29 6.97 -9.59
N GLY A 28 -1.22 6.10 -10.00
CA GLY A 28 -2.33 6.44 -10.89
C GLY A 28 -3.15 7.59 -10.33
N ASN A 29 -3.51 7.56 -9.05
CA ASN A 29 -4.21 8.67 -8.39
C ASN A 29 -3.38 9.97 -8.39
N CYS A 30 -2.08 9.89 -8.16
CA CYS A 30 -1.19 11.07 -8.15
C CYS A 30 -1.04 11.70 -9.53
N ILE A 31 -0.97 10.87 -10.59
CA ILE A 31 -0.84 11.34 -11.98
C ILE A 31 -2.19 11.82 -12.55
N TYR A 32 -3.31 11.23 -12.13
CA TYR A 32 -4.63 11.59 -12.63
C TYR A 32 -4.98 13.06 -12.44
N ASP A 33 -4.52 13.65 -11.33
CA ASP A 33 -4.76 15.06 -10.99
C ASP A 33 -3.75 16.03 -11.64
N VAL A 34 -2.80 15.53 -12.44
CA VAL A 34 -1.80 16.36 -13.15
C VAL A 34 -2.44 16.92 -14.43
N VAL A 35 -2.61 18.23 -14.47
CA VAL A 35 -3.28 18.93 -15.59
C VAL A 35 -2.33 19.14 -16.77
N ASP A 36 -1.06 19.39 -16.50
CA ASP A 36 -0.02 19.68 -17.48
C ASP A 36 1.17 18.72 -17.33
N THR A 37 1.68 18.23 -18.47
CA THR A 37 2.76 17.23 -18.54
C THR A 37 4.15 17.85 -18.36
N THR A 38 4.24 18.99 -17.69
CA THR A 38 5.54 19.62 -17.42
C THR A 38 6.36 18.72 -16.50
N PRO A 39 7.69 18.61 -16.70
CA PRO A 39 8.52 17.75 -15.87
C PRO A 39 8.42 18.07 -14.37
N LYS A 40 8.20 19.34 -14.04
CA LYS A 40 7.99 19.80 -12.66
C LYS A 40 6.74 19.19 -12.03
N ASN A 41 5.62 19.12 -12.77
CA ASN A 41 4.35 18.66 -12.22
C ASN A 41 4.26 17.14 -12.18
N ILE A 42 4.91 16.45 -13.13
CA ILE A 42 5.13 15.01 -13.04
C ILE A 42 6.01 14.66 -11.83
N ALA A 43 7.11 15.38 -11.62
CA ALA A 43 7.98 15.17 -10.45
C ALA A 43 7.24 15.43 -9.12
N ALA A 44 6.36 16.44 -9.07
CA ALA A 44 5.51 16.69 -7.91
C ALA A 44 4.52 15.55 -7.64
N ALA A 45 3.94 14.95 -8.68
CA ALA A 45 3.11 13.76 -8.55
C ALA A 45 3.90 12.55 -8.03
N PHE A 46 5.14 12.36 -8.50
CA PHE A 46 6.01 11.29 -8.02
C PHE A 46 6.44 11.47 -6.57
N GLN A 47 6.68 12.72 -6.14
CA GLN A 47 6.89 13.03 -4.73
C GLN A 47 5.66 12.65 -3.89
N GLY A 48 4.45 13.01 -4.35
CA GLY A 48 3.21 12.65 -3.67
C GLY A 48 2.97 11.13 -3.59
N TYR A 49 3.40 10.37 -4.59
CA TYR A 49 3.43 8.91 -4.55
C TYR A 49 4.42 8.39 -3.50
N TYR A 50 5.65 8.91 -3.50
CA TYR A 50 6.70 8.53 -2.56
C TYR A 50 6.26 8.77 -1.10
N ASP A 51 5.72 9.95 -0.80
CA ASP A 51 5.30 10.33 0.55
C ASP A 51 4.21 9.39 1.11
N GLN A 52 3.36 8.86 0.23
CA GLN A 52 2.30 7.93 0.60
C GLN A 52 2.81 6.49 0.76
N ARG A 53 3.66 6.00 -0.15
CA ARG A 53 4.02 4.58 -0.21
C ARG A 53 5.33 4.22 0.48
N TYR A 54 6.32 5.10 0.52
CA TYR A 54 7.63 4.79 1.10
C TYR A 54 7.55 4.33 2.56
N PRO A 55 6.82 5.01 3.48
CA PRO A 55 6.73 4.56 4.88
C PRO A 55 6.11 3.16 5.01
N GLN A 56 5.07 2.87 4.21
CA GLN A 56 4.35 1.60 4.25
C GLN A 56 5.19 0.46 3.67
N ALA A 57 5.87 0.71 2.56
CA ALA A 57 6.75 -0.27 1.93
C ALA A 57 7.95 -0.59 2.83
N LYS A 58 8.53 0.42 3.49
CA LYS A 58 9.60 0.23 4.48
C LYS A 58 9.16 -0.65 5.63
N GLN A 59 8.02 -0.33 6.23
CA GLN A 59 7.46 -1.13 7.31
C GLN A 59 7.21 -2.59 6.89
N ARG A 60 6.74 -2.83 5.65
CA ARG A 60 6.51 -4.18 5.13
C ARG A 60 7.80 -4.98 4.96
N VAL A 61 8.86 -4.36 4.43
CA VAL A 61 10.16 -5.01 4.29
C VAL A 61 10.76 -5.32 5.66
N GLU A 62 10.70 -4.38 6.60
CA GLU A 62 11.16 -4.58 7.98
C GLU A 62 10.37 -5.72 8.66
N SER A 63 9.05 -5.73 8.50
CA SER A 63 8.17 -6.78 9.04
C SER A 63 8.45 -8.15 8.43
N SER A 64 8.65 -8.24 7.12
CA SER A 64 8.95 -9.51 6.47
C SER A 64 10.31 -10.04 6.90
N HIS A 65 11.30 -9.17 7.11
CA HIS A 65 12.61 -9.54 7.62
C HIS A 65 12.52 -10.09 9.05
N VAL A 66 11.76 -9.44 9.94
CA VAL A 66 11.52 -9.95 11.29
C VAL A 66 10.84 -11.32 11.24
N ILE A 67 9.79 -11.48 10.45
CA ILE A 67 9.10 -12.77 10.30
C ILE A 67 10.05 -13.84 9.76
N ALA A 68 10.81 -13.53 8.71
CA ALA A 68 11.74 -14.45 8.09
C ALA A 68 12.85 -14.89 9.07
N THR A 69 13.40 -13.96 9.85
CA THR A 69 14.42 -14.28 10.87
C THR A 69 13.85 -15.11 12.02
N THR A 70 12.64 -14.80 12.49
CA THR A 70 11.97 -15.61 13.53
C THR A 70 11.63 -17.02 13.04
N ILE A 71 11.23 -17.16 11.78
CA ILE A 71 10.92 -18.46 11.16
C ILE A 71 12.20 -19.24 10.86
N ALA A 72 13.26 -18.62 10.36
CA ALA A 72 14.49 -19.33 9.97
C ALA A 72 15.18 -20.07 11.14
N GLY A 73 14.85 -19.73 12.39
CA GLY A 73 15.32 -20.41 13.59
C GLY A 73 14.35 -21.41 14.23
N ARG A 74 13.14 -21.60 13.67
CA ARG A 74 12.08 -22.45 14.25
C ARG A 74 11.37 -23.28 13.20
N ASP A 75 10.78 -24.41 13.61
CA ASP A 75 9.91 -25.17 12.73
C ASP A 75 8.63 -24.36 12.43
N LEU A 76 8.25 -24.26 11.16
CA LEU A 76 7.13 -23.43 10.68
C LEU A 76 5.81 -23.85 11.34
N SER A 77 5.69 -25.15 11.65
CA SER A 77 4.58 -25.76 12.36
C SER A 77 4.40 -25.20 13.79
N ILE A 78 5.49 -24.92 14.49
CA ILE A 78 5.49 -24.39 15.87
C ILE A 78 5.06 -22.92 15.87
N CYS A 79 5.54 -22.11 14.92
CA CYS A 79 5.17 -20.70 14.80
C CYS A 79 3.69 -20.48 14.46
N LEU A 80 3.06 -21.42 13.74
CA LEU A 80 1.64 -21.35 13.36
C LEU A 80 0.70 -21.86 14.47
N LEU A 81 1.14 -22.84 15.27
CA LEU A 81 0.32 -23.49 16.30
C LEU A 81 0.48 -22.87 17.69
N GLN A 82 1.61 -22.20 17.96
CA GLN A 82 1.83 -21.45 19.19
C GLN A 82 2.08 -19.98 18.81
N PRO A 83 1.07 -19.10 18.93
CA PRO A 83 1.28 -17.68 18.71
C PRO A 83 2.28 -17.18 19.75
N ASP A 84 3.50 -16.93 19.31
CA ASP A 84 4.51 -16.27 20.13
C ASP A 84 3.93 -14.91 20.53
N PRO A 85 3.90 -14.51 21.82
CA PRO A 85 3.33 -13.22 22.23
C PRO A 85 4.01 -12.02 21.52
N GLU A 86 5.27 -12.16 21.09
CA GLU A 86 5.94 -11.16 20.24
C GLU A 86 5.39 -11.13 18.80
N LEU A 87 5.03 -12.28 18.22
CA LEU A 87 4.36 -12.37 16.92
C LEU A 87 2.87 -12.01 16.99
N ALA A 88 2.19 -12.25 18.11
CA ALA A 88 0.81 -11.81 18.33
C ALA A 88 0.70 -10.28 18.35
N SER A 89 1.78 -9.60 18.76
CA SER A 89 1.94 -8.15 18.63
C SER A 89 2.12 -7.72 17.17
N SER A 90 2.73 -8.58 16.34
CA SER A 90 2.84 -8.41 14.89
C SER A 90 1.53 -8.81 14.19
N LYS A 91 0.56 -7.88 14.12
CA LYS A 91 -0.71 -8.01 13.37
C LYS A 91 -0.56 -8.41 11.89
N ILE A 92 0.67 -8.57 11.41
CA ILE A 92 1.09 -8.80 10.04
C ILE A 92 0.65 -10.19 9.53
N LEU A 93 0.72 -11.25 10.34
CA LEU A 93 0.41 -12.61 9.86
C LEU A 93 -1.07 -12.76 9.44
N LEU A 94 -1.99 -12.13 10.19
CA LEU A 94 -3.42 -12.07 9.85
C LEU A 94 -3.72 -11.11 8.70
N GLN A 95 -2.87 -10.11 8.46
CA GLN A 95 -3.03 -9.15 7.37
C GLN A 95 -2.60 -9.74 6.01
N VAL A 96 -1.58 -10.61 6.01
CA VAL A 96 -1.09 -11.29 4.79
C VAL A 96 -2.17 -12.22 4.19
N VAL A 97 -2.99 -12.88 5.01
CA VAL A 97 -4.07 -13.77 4.53
C VAL A 97 -5.31 -13.00 4.06
N ARG A 98 -5.53 -11.77 4.53
CA ARG A 98 -6.72 -10.96 4.19
C ARG A 98 -6.59 -10.14 2.90
N ILE A 99 -5.38 -9.93 2.40
CA ILE A 99 -5.12 -9.07 1.22
C ILE A 99 -5.04 -9.89 -0.09
N SER A 100 -5.12 -11.22 -0.01
CA SER A 100 -5.25 -12.10 -1.16
C SER A 100 -6.72 -12.39 -1.47
N ALA A 101 -7.37 -11.49 -2.21
CA ALA A 101 -8.45 -11.74 -3.18
C ALA A 101 -9.32 -10.49 -3.35
N GLN A 102 -8.88 -9.54 -4.17
CA GLN A 102 -9.80 -8.60 -4.83
C GLN A 102 -9.16 -8.03 -6.10
N ASP A 103 -8.81 -8.95 -7.01
CA ASP A 103 -8.72 -8.64 -8.43
C ASP A 103 -10.15 -8.63 -9.01
N ARG A 104 -10.73 -7.43 -9.22
CA ARG A 104 -11.75 -7.09 -10.26
C ARG A 104 -12.43 -5.74 -10.00
N LEU A 105 -12.36 -4.83 -10.98
CA LEU A 105 -13.28 -3.70 -11.16
C LEU A 105 -14.72 -4.21 -11.35
N PRO A 106 -15.65 -3.90 -10.42
CA PRO A 106 -16.78 -2.98 -10.64
C PRO A 106 -16.96 -2.05 -9.39
N PRO A 107 -18.07 -1.31 -9.11
CA PRO A 107 -18.07 -0.31 -8.04
C PRO A 107 -17.72 -0.95 -6.71
N TRP A 108 -17.05 -0.19 -5.84
CA TRP A 108 -16.57 -0.63 -4.52
C TRP A 108 -17.56 -1.60 -3.89
N ALA A 109 -17.12 -2.85 -3.70
CA ALA A 109 -17.83 -3.77 -2.84
C ALA A 109 -18.01 -3.07 -1.48
N VAL A 110 -19.21 -3.18 -0.90
CA VAL A 110 -19.47 -2.70 0.46
C VAL A 110 -18.33 -3.21 1.34
N ASP A 111 -17.71 -2.31 2.11
CA ASP A 111 -16.58 -2.69 2.95
C ASP A 111 -17.03 -3.75 3.96
N HIS A 112 -16.62 -5.00 3.70
CA HIS A 112 -16.86 -6.14 4.56
C HIS A 112 -15.63 -6.46 5.42
N GLY A 113 -14.58 -5.63 5.35
CA GLY A 113 -13.35 -5.80 6.10
C GLY A 113 -13.43 -5.19 7.50
N THR A 114 -12.80 -5.83 8.48
CA THR A 114 -12.59 -5.25 9.83
C THR A 114 -11.19 -4.66 10.02
N GLY A 115 -10.41 -4.57 8.94
CA GLY A 115 -9.04 -4.05 8.97
C GLY A 115 -9.02 -2.54 8.70
N ARG A 116 -8.14 -1.81 9.40
CA ARG A 116 -7.88 -0.40 9.03
C ARG A 116 -7.25 -0.37 7.64
N VAL A 117 -7.99 0.16 6.67
CA VAL A 117 -7.44 0.48 5.34
C VAL A 117 -6.42 1.60 5.53
N ALA A 118 -5.24 1.46 4.93
CA ALA A 118 -4.24 2.53 4.95
C ALA A 118 -4.82 3.75 4.25
N SER A 119 -4.70 4.93 4.89
CA SER A 119 -5.15 6.17 4.28
C SER A 119 -4.40 6.38 2.95
N GLN A 120 -5.15 6.43 1.87
CA GLN A 120 -4.67 6.81 0.54
C GLN A 120 -5.33 8.13 0.18
N LYS A 121 -4.58 9.02 -0.47
CA LYS A 121 -5.16 10.26 -0.98
C LYS A 121 -6.11 9.91 -2.14
N PRO A 122 -7.42 10.18 -2.03
CA PRO A 122 -8.33 10.06 -3.17
C PRO A 122 -8.02 11.13 -4.21
N TYR A 123 -8.29 10.84 -5.49
CA TYR A 123 -8.17 11.83 -6.56
C TYR A 123 -9.26 12.91 -6.42
N LYS A 124 -8.97 14.14 -6.87
CA LYS A 124 -9.82 15.33 -6.59
C LYS A 124 -11.27 15.17 -7.06
N ARG A 125 -11.46 14.67 -8.28
CA ARG A 125 -12.80 14.46 -8.87
C ARG A 125 -13.66 13.52 -8.03
N TYR A 126 -13.07 12.49 -7.39
CA TYR A 126 -13.82 11.60 -6.50
C TYR A 126 -14.32 12.34 -5.27
N VAL A 127 -13.46 13.14 -4.66
CA VAL A 127 -13.81 13.94 -3.48
C VAL A 127 -14.97 14.89 -3.82
N GLU A 128 -14.92 15.51 -4.98
CA GLU A 128 -15.98 16.39 -5.48
C GLU A 128 -17.29 15.64 -5.73
N GLU A 129 -17.24 14.46 -6.36
CA GLU A 129 -18.40 13.62 -6.62
C GLU A 129 -19.03 13.06 -5.32
N GLN A 130 -18.24 12.81 -4.29
CA GLN A 130 -18.74 12.34 -2.99
C GLN A 130 -19.28 13.48 -2.12
N ALA A 131 -18.64 14.64 -2.17
CA ALA A 131 -19.17 15.86 -1.55
C ALA A 131 -20.53 16.24 -2.13
N GLY A 132 -20.73 16.09 -3.45
CA GLY A 132 -22.03 16.28 -4.11
C GLY A 132 -23.09 15.24 -3.74
N LYS A 133 -22.69 14.06 -3.24
CA LYS A 133 -23.58 12.99 -2.77
C LYS A 133 -23.83 13.02 -1.27
N GLY A 134 -23.25 13.99 -0.54
CA GLY A 134 -23.36 14.10 0.91
C GLY A 134 -22.62 13.01 1.69
N ILE A 135 -21.69 12.29 1.06
CA ILE A 135 -20.87 11.27 1.69
C ILE A 135 -19.52 11.91 2.05
N VAL A 136 -19.23 12.01 3.35
CA VAL A 136 -17.95 12.53 3.85
C VAL A 136 -16.91 11.42 3.73
N VAL A 137 -15.89 11.64 2.88
CA VAL A 137 -14.74 10.74 2.64
C VAL A 137 -13.58 11.12 3.54
#